data_AF-A0A4R0YSK6-F1
#
_entry.id   AF-A0A4R0YSK6-F1
#
_cell.length_a   1.000
_cell.length_b   1.000
_cell.length_c   1.000
_cell.angle_alpha   90.00
_cell.angle_beta   90.00
_cell.angle_gamma   90.00
#
_symmetry.space_group_name_H-M   'P 1'
#
loop_
_entity.id
_entity.type
_entity.pdbx_description
1 polymer ?
#
loop_
_entity_poly.entity_id
_entity_poly.type
_entity_poly.pdbx_seq_one_letter_code
_entity_poly.pdbx_strand_id
1 'polypeptide(L)'
;MSTPEPLQGPAPLPPTTGGKRRGAGFWIAVGAGVVALVAACAGAVAWWGWDAFTDQARSAMAVHPTVIEHIGTIREMDVDWTATGAEPDDDTFAFHLYGDHGSGMVIARFVTVDSDHERIDSGTLTMDNGPRVSLAPQDDGDVLDMDEDGQEDAE
;
A
#
# COMPACT_ATOMS: atom_id res chain seq x y z
N MET A 1 -93.21 16.14 -37.92
CA MET A 1 -92.27 16.85 -37.03
C MET A 1 -91.23 15.84 -36.58
N SER A 2 -90.05 15.85 -37.19
CA SER A 2 -88.94 14.95 -36.83
C SER A 2 -87.73 15.81 -36.50
N THR A 3 -87.25 15.70 -35.27
CA THR A 3 -86.08 16.43 -34.76
C THR A 3 -84.82 15.67 -35.19
N PRO A 4 -83.76 16.33 -35.70
CA PRO A 4 -82.51 15.65 -36.02
C PRO A 4 -81.73 15.30 -34.75
N GLU A 5 -81.12 14.12 -34.77
CA GLU A 5 -80.24 13.57 -33.73
C GLU A 5 -78.90 14.34 -33.69
N PRO A 6 -78.35 14.67 -32.51
CA PRO A 6 -77.06 15.36 -32.44
C PRO A 6 -75.92 14.39 -32.74
N LEU A 7 -75.07 14.75 -33.70
CA LEU A 7 -73.80 14.09 -34.02
C LEU A 7 -72.89 14.05 -32.77
N GLN A 8 -72.76 12.87 -32.17
CA GLN A 8 -71.80 12.62 -31.10
C GLN A 8 -70.38 12.59 -31.67
N GLY A 9 -69.53 13.52 -31.23
CA GLY A 9 -68.11 13.55 -31.60
C GLY A 9 -67.33 12.35 -31.05
N PRO A 10 -66.13 12.07 -31.60
CA PRO A 10 -65.33 10.93 -31.18
C PRO A 10 -64.97 11.03 -29.69
N ALA A 11 -65.06 9.89 -28.99
CA ALA A 11 -64.76 9.80 -27.57
C ALA A 11 -63.33 10.29 -27.27
N PRO A 12 -63.09 11.00 -26.14
CA PRO A 12 -61.74 11.38 -25.74
C PRO A 12 -60.90 10.13 -25.47
N LEU A 13 -59.66 10.12 -25.97
CA LEU A 13 -58.70 9.04 -25.74
C LEU A 13 -58.40 8.89 -24.25
N PRO A 14 -58.17 7.66 -23.75
CA PRO A 14 -57.80 7.45 -22.35
C PRO A 14 -56.46 8.15 -22.04
N PRO A 15 -56.26 8.66 -20.82
CA PRO A 15 -54.99 9.24 -20.42
C PRO A 15 -53.91 8.15 -20.41
N THR A 16 -52.85 8.33 -21.19
CA THR A 16 -51.62 7.53 -21.05
C THR A 16 -51.04 7.80 -19.67
N THR A 17 -51.15 6.82 -18.76
CA THR A 17 -50.57 6.93 -17.42
C THR A 17 -49.05 6.77 -17.56
N GLY A 18 -48.32 7.88 -17.53
CA GLY A 18 -46.85 7.87 -17.54
C GLY A 18 -46.31 7.16 -16.30
N GLY A 19 -45.77 5.95 -16.47
CA GLY A 19 -45.19 5.15 -15.41
C GLY A 19 -44.07 5.90 -14.70
N LYS A 20 -44.23 6.08 -13.38
CA LYS A 20 -43.27 6.80 -12.54
C LYS A 20 -42.01 5.94 -12.38
N ARG A 21 -40.88 6.44 -12.88
CA ARG A 21 -39.54 5.81 -12.94
C ARG A 21 -38.93 5.59 -11.55
N ARG A 22 -39.59 4.81 -10.69
CA ARG A 22 -39.19 4.63 -9.28
C ARG A 22 -37.96 3.71 -9.10
N GLY A 23 -37.53 2.99 -10.13
CA GLY A 23 -36.39 2.07 -10.06
C GLY A 23 -35.02 2.68 -10.36
N ALA A 24 -34.94 3.80 -11.08
CA ALA A 24 -33.64 4.34 -11.53
C ALA A 24 -32.78 4.88 -10.38
N GLY A 25 -33.40 5.53 -9.39
CA GLY A 25 -32.68 6.04 -8.21
C GLY A 25 -32.10 4.95 -7.32
N PHE A 26 -32.80 3.81 -7.21
CA PHE A 26 -32.30 2.65 -6.46
C PHE A 26 -31.06 2.04 -7.12
N TRP A 27 -31.07 1.84 -8.44
CA TRP A 27 -29.92 1.30 -9.16
C TRP A 27 -28.72 2.25 -9.18
N ILE A 28 -28.94 3.57 -9.23
CA ILE A 28 -27.86 4.56 -9.07
C ILE A 28 -27.27 4.49 -7.65
N ALA A 29 -28.11 4.40 -6.62
CA ALA A 29 -27.65 4.30 -5.24
C ALA A 29 -26.87 3.00 -4.99
N VAL A 30 -27.34 1.87 -5.51
CA VAL A 30 -26.63 0.58 -5.45
C VAL A 30 -25.30 0.67 -6.19
N GLY A 31 -25.28 1.21 -7.42
CA GLY A 31 -24.05 1.39 -8.18
C GLY A 31 -23.03 2.27 -7.45
N ALA A 32 -23.47 3.40 -6.90
CA ALA A 32 -22.61 4.29 -6.10
C ALA A 32 -22.08 3.60 -4.83
N GLY A 33 -22.93 2.82 -4.14
CA GLY A 33 -22.53 2.05 -2.97
C GLY A 33 -21.48 0.98 -3.28
N VAL A 34 -21.63 0.26 -4.40
CA VAL A 34 -20.63 -0.73 -4.85
C VAL A 34 -19.31 -0.04 -5.20
N VAL A 35 -19.32 1.09 -5.90
CA VAL A 35 -18.10 1.84 -6.22
C VAL A 35 -17.40 2.32 -4.95
N ALA A 36 -18.15 2.87 -3.99
CA ALA A 36 -17.58 3.30 -2.70
C ALA A 36 -16.99 2.11 -1.91
N LEU A 37 -17.65 0.96 -1.92
CA LEU A 37 -17.15 -0.25 -1.28
C LEU A 37 -15.85 -0.75 -1.93
N VAL A 38 -15.79 -0.79 -3.26
CA VAL A 38 -14.59 -1.19 -4.00
C VAL A 38 -13.43 -0.24 -3.70
N ALA A 39 -13.68 1.07 -3.70
CA ALA A 39 -12.66 2.06 -3.35
C ALA A 39 -12.16 1.87 -1.89
N ALA A 40 -13.06 1.59 -0.95
CA ALA A 40 -12.69 1.32 0.43
C ALA A 40 -11.86 0.04 0.58
N CYS A 41 -12.23 -1.05 -0.10
CA CYS A 41 -11.46 -2.30 -0.10
C CYS A 41 -10.07 -2.11 -0.72
N ALA A 42 -9.97 -1.42 -1.87
CA ALA A 42 -8.68 -1.13 -2.49
C ALA A 42 -7.79 -0.29 -1.58
N GLY A 43 -8.36 0.72 -0.92
CA GLY A 43 -7.64 1.52 0.08
C GLY A 43 -7.15 0.69 1.27
N ALA A 44 -7.97 -0.24 1.77
CA ALA A 44 -7.59 -1.12 2.88
C ALA A 44 -6.44 -2.08 2.51
N VAL A 45 -6.48 -2.66 1.29
CA VAL A 45 -5.40 -3.53 0.80
C VAL A 45 -4.10 -2.74 0.63
N ALA A 46 -4.17 -1.54 0.04
CA ALA A 46 -3.01 -0.67 -0.10
C ALA A 46 -2.42 -0.28 1.27
N TRP A 47 -3.27 0.07 2.24
CA TRP A 47 -2.83 0.42 3.59
C TRP A 47 -2.15 -0.75 4.30
N TRP A 48 -2.70 -1.96 4.16
CA TRP A 48 -2.12 -3.15 4.80
C TRP A 48 -0.78 -3.56 4.18
N GLY A 49 -0.67 -3.52 2.84
CA GLY A 49 0.61 -3.78 2.17
C GLY A 49 1.69 -2.75 2.54
N TRP A 50 1.29 -1.49 2.72
CA TRP A 50 2.19 -0.42 3.14
C TRP A 50 2.73 -0.60 4.56
N ASP A 51 1.86 -0.97 5.51
CA ASP A 51 2.24 -1.24 6.91
C ASP A 51 3.25 -2.39 6.99
N ALA A 52 2.98 -3.49 6.26
CA ALA A 52 3.87 -4.64 6.17
C ALA A 52 5.25 -4.28 5.58
N PHE A 53 5.28 -3.51 4.48
CA PHE A 53 6.52 -3.00 3.91
C PHE A 53 7.31 -2.14 4.91
N THR A 54 6.64 -1.22 5.61
CA THR A 54 7.28 -0.33 6.58
C THR A 54 7.91 -1.11 7.74
N ASP A 55 7.23 -2.15 8.23
CA ASP A 55 7.77 -3.03 9.26
C ASP A 55 8.99 -3.83 8.78
N GLN A 56 8.96 -4.32 7.54
CA GLN A 56 10.09 -5.04 6.92
C GLN A 56 11.30 -4.13 6.71
N ALA A 57 11.10 -2.94 6.14
CA ALA A 57 12.16 -1.94 5.98
C ALA A 57 12.77 -1.53 7.32
N ARG A 58 11.94 -1.36 8.36
CA ARG A 58 12.42 -1.10 9.73
C ARG A 58 13.29 -2.23 10.24
N SER A 59 12.85 -3.48 10.06
CA SER A 59 13.58 -4.67 10.48
C SER A 59 14.96 -4.74 9.81
N ALA A 60 15.01 -4.56 8.48
CA ALA A 60 16.25 -4.54 7.71
C ALA A 60 17.22 -3.44 8.20
N MET A 61 16.72 -2.23 8.43
CA MET A 61 17.53 -1.13 8.97
C MET A 61 18.00 -1.38 10.41
N ALA A 62 17.15 -1.96 11.27
CA ALA A 62 17.47 -2.19 12.68
C ALA A 62 18.61 -3.19 12.91
N VAL A 63 18.84 -4.10 11.96
CA VAL A 63 19.95 -5.07 12.01
C VAL A 63 21.18 -4.63 11.22
N HIS A 64 21.08 -3.54 10.45
CA HIS A 64 22.18 -3.08 9.61
C HIS A 64 23.30 -2.46 10.46
N PRO A 65 24.58 -2.90 10.34
CA PRO A 65 25.67 -2.45 11.20
C PRO A 65 25.85 -0.93 11.27
N THR A 66 25.83 -0.25 10.11
CA THR A 66 25.94 1.21 10.03
C THR A 66 24.80 1.94 10.77
N VAL A 67 23.58 1.43 10.69
CA VAL A 67 22.41 2.03 11.35
C VAL A 67 22.50 1.81 12.86
N ILE A 68 22.88 0.61 13.31
CA ILE A 68 23.10 0.33 14.73
C ILE A 68 24.19 1.24 15.31
N GLU A 69 25.30 1.41 14.59
CA GLU A 69 26.42 2.25 15.04
C GLU A 69 25.99 3.71 15.23
N HIS A 70 25.23 4.27 14.28
CA HIS A 70 24.96 5.71 14.22
C HIS A 70 23.61 6.12 14.84
N ILE A 71 22.57 5.30 14.68
CA ILE A 71 21.20 5.57 15.14
C ILE A 71 20.90 4.79 16.42
N GLY A 72 21.47 3.59 16.58
CA GLY A 72 21.19 2.70 17.71
C GLY A 72 19.85 1.99 17.55
N THR A 73 19.13 1.79 18.67
CA THR A 73 17.77 1.21 18.59
C THR A 73 16.82 2.25 18.00
N ILE A 74 16.19 1.91 16.86
CA ILE A 74 15.20 2.77 16.22
C ILE A 74 13.97 2.87 17.12
N ARG A 75 13.61 4.10 17.51
CA ARG A 75 12.41 4.44 18.30
C ARG A 75 11.25 4.80 17.40
N GLU A 76 11.50 5.69 16.45
CA GLU A 76 10.52 6.20 15.49
C GLU A 76 11.11 6.17 14.09
N MET A 77 10.24 5.97 13.10
CA MET A 77 10.60 5.90 11.69
C MET A 77 9.49 6.48 10.86
N ASP A 78 9.82 7.47 10.04
CA ASP A 78 8.87 8.15 9.17
C ASP A 78 9.33 8.10 7.73
N VAL A 79 8.41 7.84 6.82
CA VAL A 79 8.72 7.83 5.39
C VAL A 79 8.73 9.26 4.87
N ASP A 80 9.81 9.64 4.19
CA ASP A 80 9.87 10.87 3.43
C ASP A 80 9.39 10.61 2.00
N TRP A 81 8.10 10.81 1.78
CA TRP A 81 7.47 10.64 0.47
C TRP A 81 8.01 11.60 -0.59
N THR A 82 8.48 12.77 -0.17
CA THR A 82 9.01 13.78 -1.10
C THR A 82 10.38 13.35 -1.60
N ALA A 83 11.25 12.90 -0.70
CA ALA A 83 12.55 12.36 -1.07
C ALA A 83 12.42 11.04 -1.84
N THR A 84 11.56 10.13 -1.39
CA THR A 84 11.26 8.87 -2.11
C THR A 84 10.81 9.12 -3.54
N GLY A 85 9.85 10.02 -3.76
CA GLY A 85 9.37 10.36 -5.11
C GLY A 85 10.36 11.15 -5.96
N ALA A 86 11.47 11.62 -5.40
CA ALA A 86 12.55 12.28 -6.13
C ALA A 86 13.65 11.31 -6.58
N GLU A 87 13.66 10.08 -6.04
CA GLU A 87 14.59 9.05 -6.46
C GLU A 87 14.20 8.49 -7.83
N PRO A 88 15.19 8.14 -8.68
CA PRO A 88 14.93 7.68 -10.04
C PRO A 88 14.45 6.23 -10.12
N ASP A 89 14.64 5.45 -9.06
CA ASP A 89 14.35 4.02 -8.99
C ASP A 89 13.13 3.77 -8.10
N ASP A 90 12.21 2.91 -8.54
CA ASP A 90 10.96 2.58 -7.82
C ASP A 90 11.19 1.78 -6.52
N ASP A 91 12.38 1.20 -6.37
CA ASP A 91 12.77 0.37 -5.21
C ASP A 91 13.59 1.16 -4.17
N THR A 92 13.75 2.48 -4.36
CA THR A 92 14.51 3.34 -3.44
C THR A 92 13.58 4.15 -2.57
N PHE A 93 13.74 4.02 -1.25
CA PHE A 93 12.89 4.67 -0.27
C PHE A 93 13.71 5.53 0.69
N ALA A 94 13.12 6.64 1.08
CA ALA A 94 13.69 7.57 2.03
C ALA A 94 12.94 7.51 3.37
N PHE A 95 13.68 7.32 4.46
CA PHE A 95 13.16 7.23 5.82
C PHE A 95 13.91 8.16 6.76
N HIS A 96 13.20 8.93 7.56
CA HIS A 96 13.74 9.58 8.75
C HIS A 96 13.73 8.60 9.91
N LEU A 97 14.90 8.39 10.51
CA LEU A 97 15.10 7.51 11.64
C LEU A 97 15.38 8.34 12.90
N TYR A 98 14.72 7.98 13.99
CA TYR A 98 14.99 8.52 15.31
C TYR A 98 15.32 7.37 16.25
N GLY A 99 16.55 7.35 16.75
CA GLY A 99 17.02 6.31 17.66
C GLY A 99 17.70 6.86 18.91
N ASP A 100 18.20 5.94 19.73
CA ASP A 100 18.82 6.26 21.01
C ASP A 100 20.17 6.98 20.88
N HIS A 101 20.91 6.75 19.78
CA HIS A 101 22.23 7.34 19.56
C HIS A 101 22.19 8.59 18.66
N GLY A 102 21.13 8.74 17.86
CA GLY A 102 21.00 9.87 16.96
C GLY A 102 19.80 9.77 16.04
N SER A 103 19.73 10.75 15.14
CA SER A 103 18.68 10.89 14.14
C SER A 103 19.31 11.19 12.78
N GLY A 104 18.64 10.76 11.72
CA GLY A 104 19.10 10.99 10.36
C GLY A 104 18.17 10.41 9.31
N MET A 105 18.46 10.71 8.05
CA MET A 105 17.71 10.25 6.90
C MET A 105 18.47 9.14 6.17
N VAL A 106 17.83 7.98 6.04
CA VAL A 106 18.28 6.88 5.18
C VAL A 106 17.62 7.02 3.83
N ILE A 107 18.39 6.98 2.76
CA ILE A 107 17.90 6.75 1.39
C ILE A 107 18.55 5.45 0.92
N ALA A 108 17.74 4.41 0.71
CA ALA A 108 18.25 3.09 0.39
C ALA A 108 17.35 2.36 -0.61
N ARG A 109 17.98 1.50 -1.41
CA ARG A 109 17.31 0.54 -2.26
C ARG A 109 17.01 -0.72 -1.45
N PHE A 110 15.73 -1.10 -1.43
CA PHE A 110 15.25 -2.30 -0.78
C PHE A 110 14.95 -3.36 -1.83
N VAL A 111 15.52 -4.54 -1.66
CA VAL A 111 15.25 -5.70 -2.53
C VAL A 111 14.51 -6.76 -1.73
N THR A 112 13.39 -7.22 -2.28
CA THR A 112 12.62 -8.34 -1.74
C THR A 112 13.42 -9.64 -1.92
N VAL A 113 13.76 -10.28 -0.80
CA VAL A 113 14.50 -11.56 -0.80
C VAL A 113 13.53 -12.74 -0.77
N ASP A 114 12.44 -12.61 -0.02
CA ASP A 114 11.31 -13.55 0.01
C ASP A 114 9.99 -12.82 0.29
N SER A 115 8.89 -13.55 0.51
CA SER A 115 7.55 -12.96 0.68
C SER A 115 7.42 -11.99 1.86
N ASP A 116 8.29 -12.11 2.85
CA ASP A 116 8.16 -11.43 4.14
C ASP A 116 9.43 -10.67 4.54
N HIS A 117 10.48 -10.68 3.72
CA HIS A 117 11.77 -10.06 4.05
C HIS A 117 12.32 -9.18 2.92
N GLU A 118 12.69 -7.97 3.33
CA GLU A 118 13.45 -7.02 2.52
C GLU A 118 14.88 -6.87 3.01
N ARG A 119 15.74 -6.45 2.10
CA ARG A 119 17.15 -6.25 2.35
C ARG A 119 17.64 -4.95 1.72
N ILE A 120 18.57 -4.29 2.40
CA ILE A 120 19.27 -3.12 1.85
C ILE A 120 20.33 -3.61 0.86
N ASP A 121 20.15 -3.30 -0.42
CA ASP A 121 21.14 -3.54 -1.47
C ASP A 121 22.21 -2.43 -1.47
N SER A 122 21.78 -1.17 -1.37
CA SER A 122 22.68 -0.02 -1.30
C SER A 122 21.95 1.18 -0.73
N GLY A 123 22.69 2.14 -0.18
CA GLY A 123 22.08 3.37 0.29
C GLY A 123 23.05 4.34 0.96
N THR A 124 22.48 5.40 1.53
CA THR A 124 23.21 6.39 2.31
C THR A 124 22.39 6.79 3.53
N LEU A 125 23.03 6.77 4.70
CA LEU A 125 22.56 7.42 5.91
C LEU A 125 23.16 8.83 5.99
N THR A 126 22.30 9.84 5.96
CA THR A 126 22.66 11.24 6.23
C THR A 126 22.23 11.58 7.65
N MET A 127 23.19 11.74 8.55
CA MET A 127 22.90 12.12 9.93
C MET A 127 22.46 13.58 10.03
N ASP A 128 21.60 13.89 10.99
CA ASP A 128 21.17 15.27 11.26
C ASP A 128 22.32 16.16 11.75
N ASN A 129 23.34 15.55 12.36
CA ASN A 129 24.57 16.24 12.77
C ASN A 129 25.56 16.45 11.59
N GLY A 130 25.21 16.03 10.37
CA GLY A 130 25.90 16.38 9.12
C GLY A 130 26.68 15.27 8.38
N PRO A 131 27.29 14.27 9.05
CA PRO A 131 27.95 13.15 8.39
C PRO A 131 27.04 12.37 7.43
N ARG A 132 27.59 11.97 6.29
CA ARG A 132 27.00 10.97 5.40
C ARG A 132 27.81 9.69 5.44
N VAL A 133 27.13 8.57 5.58
CA VAL A 133 27.72 7.24 5.65
C VAL A 133 27.02 6.35 4.64
N SER A 134 27.79 5.62 3.83
CA SER A 134 27.22 4.69 2.87
C SER A 134 26.73 3.43 3.59
N LEU A 135 25.57 2.93 3.15
CA LEU A 135 25.05 1.63 3.52
C LEU A 135 25.54 0.62 2.48
N ALA A 136 26.37 -0.31 2.94
CA ALA A 136 26.81 -1.42 2.12
C ALA A 136 25.65 -2.41 1.92
N PRO A 137 25.70 -3.27 0.88
CA PRO A 137 24.78 -4.38 0.78
C PRO A 137 24.82 -5.19 2.08
N GLN A 138 23.65 -5.51 2.61
CA GLN A 138 23.55 -6.32 3.81
C GLN A 138 23.91 -7.77 3.44
N ASP A 139 24.96 -8.31 4.07
CA ASP A 139 25.38 -9.70 3.87
C ASP A 139 24.29 -10.62 4.44
N ASP A 140 23.76 -11.48 3.57
CA ASP A 140 23.01 -12.67 3.91
C ASP A 140 23.98 -13.62 4.60
N GLY A 141 24.19 -13.40 5.91
CA GLY A 141 24.99 -14.30 6.73
C GLY A 141 24.59 -15.72 6.39
N ASP A 142 25.53 -16.45 5.80
CA ASP A 142 25.32 -17.78 5.23
C ASP A 142 24.43 -18.56 6.19
N VAL A 143 23.17 -18.79 5.80
CA VAL A 143 22.49 -20.01 6.20
C VAL A 143 23.38 -21.09 5.59
N LEU A 144 24.39 -21.49 6.35
CA LEU A 144 25.00 -22.78 6.20
C LEU A 144 23.81 -23.72 6.25
N ASP A 145 23.39 -24.15 5.06
CA ASP A 145 22.66 -25.38 4.87
C ASP A 145 23.33 -26.35 5.84
N MET A 146 22.65 -26.63 6.96
CA MET A 146 23.02 -27.76 7.77
C MET A 146 22.73 -28.92 6.85
N ASP A 147 23.77 -29.29 6.10
CA ASP A 147 23.88 -30.52 5.36
C ASP A 147 23.25 -31.60 6.23
N GLU A 148 22.25 -32.28 5.68
CA GLU A 148 21.79 -33.57 6.17
C GLU A 148 22.98 -34.55 6.07
N ASP A 149 23.93 -34.40 6.99
CA ASP A 149 24.98 -35.35 7.24
C ASP A 149 24.31 -36.59 7.83
N GLY A 150 24.23 -37.61 6.97
CA GLY A 150 23.91 -38.95 7.39
C GLY A 150 24.96 -39.53 8.35
N GLN A 151 24.66 -40.77 8.78
CA GLN A 151 25.37 -41.64 9.73
C GLN A 151 24.96 -41.35 11.20
N GLU A 152 24.52 -42.30 12.04
CA GLU A 152 24.94 -43.70 12.31
C GLU A 152 23.73 -44.45 12.94
N ASP A 153 23.30 -45.60 12.41
CA ASP A 153 23.65 -46.99 12.79
C ASP A 153 22.97 -47.57 14.05
N ALA A 154 22.46 -48.81 13.88
CA ALA A 154 22.08 -49.84 14.88
C ALA A 154 20.86 -49.52 15.78
N GLU A 155 19.87 -50.40 15.98
CA GLU A 155 19.88 -51.86 16.17
C GLU A 155 18.62 -52.55 15.61
#